data_AF-K2DGY2-F1
#
_entry.id   AF-K2DGY2-F1
#
_cell.length_a   1.000
_cell.length_b   1.000
_cell.length_c   1.000
_cell.angle_alpha   90.00
_cell.angle_beta   90.00
_cell.angle_gamma   90.00
#
_symmetry.space_group_name_H-M   'P 1'
#
loop_
_entity.id
_entity.type
_entity.pdbx_description
1 polymer ?
#
loop_
_entity_poly.entity_id
_entity_poly.type
_entity_poly.pdbx_seq_one_letter_code
_entity_poly.pdbx_strand_id
1 'polypeptide(L)' 'MPATRREFWEAKLAKNRMRDQMAVSRLRASGWRVLVVWECYMRVTKDDNHLMDVLSSWIEGHSEFGEMSAQTSVI' A
#
# COMPACT_ATOMS: atom_id res chain seq x y z
N MET A 1 -12.92 12.02 -7.66
CA MET A 1 -12.03 13.13 -8.01
C MET A 1 -12.51 14.40 -7.32
N PRO A 2 -11.63 15.25 -6.76
CA PRO A 2 -12.06 16.51 -6.13
C PRO A 2 -12.76 17.44 -7.13
N ALA A 3 -13.79 18.14 -6.67
CA ALA A 3 -14.60 19.04 -7.52
C ALA A 3 -13.85 20.30 -7.97
N THR A 4 -12.89 20.78 -7.17
CA THR A 4 -12.14 22.02 -7.43
C THR A 4 -10.72 21.69 -7.91
N ARG A 5 -10.25 22.38 -8.96
CA ARG A 5 -8.91 22.18 -9.59
C ARG A 5 -8.69 20.73 -10.09
N ARG A 6 -9.65 20.20 -10.84
CA ARG A 6 -9.65 18.81 -11.33
C ARG A 6 -8.36 18.43 -12.06
N GLU A 7 -7.92 19.22 -13.03
CA GLU A 7 -6.70 18.96 -13.83
C GLU A 7 -5.44 18.87 -12.95
N PHE A 8 -5.32 19.74 -11.96
CA PHE A 8 -4.23 19.69 -10.99
C PHE A 8 -4.25 18.39 -10.19
N TRP A 9 -5.43 17.97 -9.70
CA TRP A 9 -5.57 16.73 -8.93
C TRP A 9 -5.32 15.50 -9.78
N GLU A 10 -5.76 15.47 -11.03
CA GLU A 10 -5.48 14.38 -11.98
C GLU A 10 -3.97 14.23 -12.20
N ALA A 11 -3.29 15.32 -12.53
CA ALA A 11 -1.85 15.32 -12.74
C ALA A 11 -1.09 14.92 -11.45
N LYS A 12 -1.51 15.43 -10.30
CA LYS A 12 -0.90 15.11 -9.00
C LYS A 12 -1.05 13.64 -8.65
N LEU A 13 -2.26 13.08 -8.78
CA LEU A 13 -2.54 11.67 -8.47
C LEU A 13 -1.78 10.73 -9.42
N ALA A 14 -1.73 11.05 -10.71
CA ALA A 14 -0.94 10.28 -11.68
C ALA A 14 0.56 10.31 -11.32
N LYS A 15 1.10 11.48 -10.98
CA LYS A 15 2.51 11.62 -10.57
C LYS A 15 2.82 10.91 -9.26
N ASN A 16 1.88 10.91 -8.30
CA ASN A 16 2.01 10.14 -7.06
C ASN A 16 2.14 8.65 -7.39
N ARG A 17 1.17 8.10 -8.13
CA ARG A 17 1.16 6.67 -8.52
C ARG A 17 2.46 6.25 -9.24
N MET A 18 2.93 7.06 -10.18
CA MET A 18 4.18 6.79 -10.89
C MET A 18 5.39 6.76 -9.95
N ARG A 19 5.47 7.71 -9.00
CA ARG A 19 6.55 7.72 -8.00
C ARG A 19 6.49 6.51 -7.08
N ASP A 20 5.30 6.12 -6.65
CA ASP A 20 5.13 4.98 -5.75
C ASP A 20 5.55 3.67 -6.46
N GLN A 21 5.14 3.48 -7.72
CA GLN A 21 5.59 2.35 -8.55
C GLN A 21 7.12 2.30 -8.70
N MET A 22 7.75 3.45 -8.96
CA MET A 22 9.21 3.54 -9.04
C MET A 22 9.90 3.21 -7.71
N ALA A 23 9.33 3.65 -6.59
CA ALA A 23 9.88 3.36 -5.26
C ALA A 23 9.81 1.85 -4.96
N VAL A 24 8.65 1.22 -5.18
CA VAL A 24 8.47 -0.23 -5.01
C VAL A 24 9.44 -1.00 -5.91
N SER A 25 9.55 -0.62 -7.19
CA SER A 25 10.47 -1.28 -8.12
C SER A 25 11.94 -1.19 -7.66
N ARG A 26 12.38 -0.02 -7.18
CA ARG A 26 13.75 0.18 -6.68
C ARG A 26 14.04 -0.62 -5.42
N LEU A 27 13.08 -0.66 -4.49
CA LEU A 27 13.21 -1.45 -3.26
C LEU A 27 13.33 -2.93 -3.60
N ARG A 28 12.45 -3.45 -4.46
CA ARG A 28 12.50 -4.85 -4.90
C ARG A 28 13.77 -5.20 -5.67
N ALA A 29 14.21 -4.33 -6.58
CA ALA A 29 15.47 -4.51 -7.30
C ALA A 29 16.71 -4.51 -6.37
N SER A 30 16.59 -3.93 -5.18
CA SER A 30 17.63 -3.91 -4.15
C SER A 30 17.51 -5.08 -3.15
N GLY A 31 16.61 -6.04 -3.42
CA GLY A 31 16.40 -7.22 -2.57
C GLY A 31 15.44 -7.02 -1.39
N TRP A 32 14.74 -5.88 -1.31
CA TRP A 32 13.74 -5.66 -0.26
C TRP A 32 12.39 -6.26 -0.62
N ARG A 33 11.76 -6.92 0.36
CA ARG A 33 10.33 -7.23 0.31
C ARG A 33 9.54 -5.96 0.62
N VAL A 34 8.40 -5.77 -0.04
CA VAL A 34 7.60 -4.53 0.09
C VAL A 34 6.15 -4.85 0.43
N LEU A 35 5.67 -4.29 1.53
CA LEU A 35 4.26 -4.33 1.91
C LEU A 35 3.66 -2.93 1.79
N VAL A 36 2.57 -2.80 1.03
CA VAL A 36 1.78 -1.56 0.94
C VAL A 36 0.55 -1.70 1.82
N VAL A 37 0.42 -0.85 2.83
CA VAL A 37 -0.75 -0.79 3.72
C VAL A 37 -1.51 0.50 3.45
N TRP A 38 -2.74 0.39 2.95
CA TRP A 38 -3.57 1.54 2.68
C TRP A 38 -4.29 2.03 3.94
N GLU A 39 -4.47 3.34 4.04
CA GLU A 39 -5.23 3.95 5.14
C GLU A 39 -6.66 3.41 5.25
N CYS A 40 -7.31 3.07 4.13
CA CYS A 40 -8.66 2.50 4.15
C CYS A 40 -8.71 1.12 4.83
N TYR A 41 -7.65 0.32 4.74
CA TYR A 41 -7.52 -0.95 5.46
C TYR A 41 -7.47 -0.69 6.98
N MET A 42 -6.63 0.26 7.41
CA MET A 42 -6.52 0.63 8.83
C MET A 42 -7.80 1.27 9.40
N ARG A 43 -8.57 1.97 8.58
CA ARG A 43 -9.86 2.57 9.02
C ARG A 43 -10.97 1.54 9.21
N VAL A 44 -10.93 0.44 8.46
CA VAL A 44 -11.91 -0.66 8.57
C VAL A 44 -11.52 -1.62 9.69
N THR A 45 -10.22 -1.92 9.81
CA THR A 45 -9.66 -2.73 10.89
C THR A 45 -9.52 -1.88 12.16
N LYS A 46 -10.60 -1.77 12.95
CA LYS A 46 -10.60 -1.07 14.25
C LYS A 46 -9.97 -1.88 15.39
N ASP A 47 -9.63 -3.13 15.12
CA ASP A 47 -8.98 -4.02 16.06
C ASP A 47 -7.47 -4.02 15.79
N ASP A 48 -6.73 -3.33 16.65
CA ASP A 48 -5.28 -3.24 16.57
C ASP A 48 -4.62 -4.63 16.63
N ASN A 49 -5.23 -5.60 17.33
CA ASN A 49 -4.68 -6.96 17.41
C ASN A 49 -4.71 -7.66 16.04
N HIS A 50 -5.81 -7.50 15.30
CA HIS A 50 -5.93 -8.07 13.96
C HIS A 50 -4.89 -7.50 12.99
N LEU A 51 -4.64 -6.18 13.06
CA LEU A 51 -3.60 -5.56 12.24
C LEU A 51 -2.21 -6.13 12.58
N MET A 52 -1.91 -6.28 13.88
CA MET A 52 -0.64 -6.82 14.34
C MET A 52 -0.43 -8.28 13.89
N ASP A 53 -1.46 -9.12 13.96
CA ASP A 53 -1.39 -10.51 13.50
C ASP A 53 -1.08 -10.60 12.02
N VAL A 54 -1.77 -9.80 11.20
CA VAL A 54 -1.61 -9.79 9.74
C VAL A 54 -0.23 -9.26 9.34
N LEU A 55 0.25 -8.20 9.99
CA LEU A 55 1.60 -7.66 9.74
C LEU A 55 2.68 -8.67 10.14
N SER A 56 2.53 -9.31 11.31
CA SER A 56 3.48 -10.31 11.80
C SER A 56 3.54 -11.51 10.85
N SER A 57 2.38 -11.99 10.40
CA SER A 57 2.28 -13.08 9.41
C SER A 57 3.00 -12.75 8.10
N TRP A 58 2.89 -11.53 7.58
CA TRP A 58 3.62 -11.12 6.36
C TRP A 58 5.14 -10.99 6.59
N ILE A 59 5.55 -10.48 7.75
CA ILE A 59 6.96 -10.32 8.12
C ILE A 59 7.63 -11.68 8.28
N GLU A 60 6.99 -12.63 8.96
CA GLU A 60 7.50 -14.00 9.16
C GLU A 60 7.39 -14.85 7.88
N GLY A 61 6.51 -14.47 6.97
CA GLY A 61 6.36 -15.07 5.66
C GLY A 61 7.50 -14.75 4.69
N HIS A 62 7.39 -15.33 3.49
CA HIS A 62 8.39 -15.24 2.44
C HIS A 62 7.91 -14.42 1.23
N SER A 63 6.71 -13.84 1.31
CA SER A 63 6.12 -13.04 0.22
C SER A 63 6.96 -11.81 -0.09
N GLU A 64 7.38 -11.66 -1.34
CA GLU A 64 8.21 -10.52 -1.78
C GLU A 64 7.44 -9.21 -1.89
N PHE A 65 6.13 -9.29 -2.10
CA PHE A 65 5.26 -8.14 -2.22
C PHE A 65 3.91 -8.46 -1.59
N GLY A 66 3.30 -7.48 -0.92
CA GLY A 66 1.93 -7.57 -0.43
C GLY A 66 1.22 -6.23 -0.53
N GLU A 67 -0.10 -6.28 -0.62
CA GLU A 67 -0.96 -5.08 -0.58
C GLU A 67 -2.18 -5.34 0.29
N MET A 68 -2.42 -4.45 1.26
CA MET A 68 -3.54 -4.50 2.18
C MET A 68 -4.42 -3.28 1.93
N SER A 69 -5.58 -3.52 1.31
CA SER A 69 -6.59 -2.52 1.00
C SER A 69 -7.97 -2.96 1.47
N ALA A 70 -8.95 -2.07 1.44
CA ALA A 70 -10.32 -2.38 1.87
C ALA A 70 -11.01 -3.52 1.09
N GLN A 71 -10.47 -3.95 -0.05
CA GLN A 71 -11.04 -5.01 -0.89
C GLN A 71 -10.22 -6.30 -0.90
N THR A 72 -9.00 -6.33 -0.36
CA THR A 72 -8.07 -7.43 -0.60
C THR A 72 -6.96 -7.49 0.46
N SER A 73 -6.83 -8.66 1.10
CA SER A 73 -5.62 -9.08 1.82
C SER A 73 -4.91 -10.13 0.96
N VAL A 74 -4.10 -9.70 -0.01
CA VAL A 74 -3.23 -10.61 -0.77
C VAL A 74 -1.84 -10.48 -0.17
N ILE A 75 -1.51 -11.49 0.63
CA ILE A 75 -0.21 -11.73 1.25
C ILE A 75 0.56 -12.68 0.34
#